data_AF-A0A968J4I2-F1
#
_entry.id   AF-A0A968J4I2-F1
#
_cell.length_a   1.000
_cell.length_b   1.000
_cell.length_c   1.000
_cell.angle_alpha   90.00
_cell.angle_beta   90.00
_cell.angle_gamma   90.00
#
_symmetry.space_group_name_H-M   'P 1'
#
loop_
_entity.id
_entity.type
_entity.pdbx_description
1 polymer ?
#
loop_
_entity_poly.entity_id
_entity_poly.type
_entity_poly.pdbx_seq_one_letter_code
_entity_poly.pdbx_strand_id
1 'polypeptide(L)' 'MTQIILGENEGIESALRRFKRQVSKAGIFADIKKNRHFETPLEKTRRKAQARRRKRRFPRA' A
#
# COMPACT_ATOMS: atom_id res chain seq x y z
N MET A 1 -4.98 -7.70 -5.91
CA MET A 1 -3.94 -8.76 -6.03
C MET A 1 -2.85 -8.23 -6.95
N THR A 2 -1.56 -8.47 -6.66
CA THR A 2 -0.44 -7.98 -7.48
C THR A 2 0.30 -9.16 -8.08
N GLN A 3 0.44 -9.19 -9.40
CA GLN A 3 1.17 -10.22 -10.14
C GLN A 3 2.33 -9.59 -10.91
N ILE A 4 3.41 -10.36 -11.09
CA ILE A 4 4.55 -9.98 -11.93
C ILE A 4 4.90 -11.15 -12.81
N ILE A 5 5.10 -10.87 -14.09
CA ILE A 5 5.59 -11.82 -15.07
C ILE A 5 7.12 -11.63 -15.16
N LEU A 6 7.84 -12.72 -14.96
CA LEU A 6 9.30 -12.78 -15.06
C LEU A 6 9.73 -12.72 -16.53
N GLY A 7 10.81 -12.02 -16.82
CA GLY A 7 11.44 -12.05 -18.16
C GLY A 7 12.45 -13.18 -18.27
N GLU A 8 12.80 -13.55 -19.50
CA GLU A 8 13.68 -14.71 -19.81
C GLU A 8 15.09 -14.62 -19.18
N ASN A 9 15.59 -13.42 -18.90
CA ASN A 9 16.91 -13.18 -18.28
C ASN A 9 16.84 -12.34 -17.00
N GLU A 10 15.75 -12.41 -16.25
CA GLU A 10 15.65 -11.67 -14.99
C GLU A 10 16.14 -12.49 -13.79
N GLY A 11 17.12 -11.94 -13.05
CA GLY A 11 17.53 -12.48 -11.77
C GLY A 11 16.43 -12.39 -10.71
N ILE A 12 16.34 -13.40 -9.85
CA ILE A 12 15.31 -13.54 -8.80
C ILE A 12 15.20 -12.30 -7.90
N GLU A 13 16.33 -11.69 -7.52
CA GLU A 13 16.32 -10.48 -6.68
C GLU A 13 15.68 -9.27 -7.37
N SER A 14 15.89 -9.09 -8.68
CA SER A 14 15.25 -8.03 -9.45
C SER A 14 13.73 -8.21 -9.45
N ALA A 15 13.28 -9.43 -9.68
CA ALA A 15 11.86 -9.77 -9.67
C ALA A 15 11.21 -9.49 -8.31
N LEU A 16 11.85 -9.91 -7.22
CA LEU A 16 11.40 -9.65 -5.85
C LEU A 16 11.34 -8.15 -5.54
N ARG A 17 12.32 -7.37 -6.02
CA ARG A 17 12.32 -5.91 -5.87
C ARG A 17 11.15 -5.27 -6.60
N ARG A 18 10.86 -5.70 -7.83
CA ARG A 18 9.68 -5.25 -8.58
C ARG A 18 8.39 -5.65 -7.86
N PHE A 19 8.34 -6.87 -7.31
CA PHE A 19 7.19 -7.39 -6.56
C PHE A 19 6.89 -6.54 -5.33
N LYS A 20 7.91 -6.29 -4.51
CA LYS A 20 7.78 -5.44 -3.33
C LYS A 20 7.29 -4.03 -3.68
N ARG A 21 7.78 -3.46 -4.79
CA ARG A 21 7.31 -2.15 -5.30
C ARG A 21 5.84 -2.20 -5.73
N GLN A 22 5.43 -3.22 -6.48
CA GLN A 22 4.03 -3.38 -6.91
C GLN A 22 3.09 -3.59 -5.73
N VAL A 23 3.45 -4.44 -4.76
CA VAL A 23 2.68 -4.67 -3.52
C VAL A 23 2.52 -3.37 -2.72
N SER A 24 3.60 -2.58 -2.60
CA SER A 24 3.57 -1.29 -1.91
C SER A 24 2.70 -0.27 -2.65
N LYS A 25 2.83 -0.18 -3.98
CA LYS A 25 2.02 0.72 -4.83
C LYS A 25 0.54 0.37 -4.76
N ALA A 26 0.20 -0.91 -4.75
CA ALA A 26 -1.17 -1.40 -4.62
C ALA A 26 -1.78 -1.15 -3.23
N GLY A 27 -1.00 -0.73 -2.23
CA GLY A 27 -1.52 -0.39 -0.91
C GLY A 27 -2.02 -1.57 -0.08
N ILE A 28 -1.68 -2.80 -0.47
CA ILE A 28 -2.22 -4.05 0.11
C ILE A 28 -2.05 -4.08 1.65
N PHE A 29 -0.90 -3.67 2.17
CA PHE A 29 -0.66 -3.63 3.62
C PHE A 29 -1.55 -2.62 4.35
N ALA A 30 -1.88 -1.49 3.71
CA ALA A 30 -2.77 -0.49 4.29
C ALA A 30 -4.21 -0.99 4.33
N ASP A 31 -4.64 -1.73 3.31
CA ASP A 31 -5.96 -2.36 3.25
C ASP A 31 -6.11 -3.47 4.28
N ILE A 32 -5.10 -4.34 4.41
CA ILE A 32 -5.06 -5.36 5.46
C ILE A 32 -5.21 -4.67 6.83
N LYS A 33 -4.43 -3.61 7.10
CA LYS A 33 -4.49 -2.92 8.40
C LYS A 33 -5.85 -2.30 8.67
N LYS A 34 -6.50 -1.71 7.67
CA LYS A 34 -7.85 -1.13 7.76
C LYS A 34 -8.91 -2.19 8.02
N ASN A 35 -8.79 -3.35 7.37
CA ASN A 35 -9.82 -4.38 7.39
C ASN A 35 -9.64 -5.43 8.51
N ARG A 36 -8.57 -5.32 9.33
CA ARG A 36 -8.29 -6.23 10.46
C ARG A 36 -9.41 -6.27 11.49
N HIS A 37 -10.17 -5.19 11.65
CA HIS A 37 -11.33 -5.11 12.53
C HIS A 37 -12.39 -4.24 11.88
N PHE A 38 -13.64 -4.40 12.33
CA PHE A 38 -14.72 -3.52 11.92
C PHE A 38 -14.47 -2.09 12.42
N GLU A 39 -14.55 -1.13 11.52
CA GLU A 39 -14.59 0.30 11.85
C GLU A 39 -16.01 0.82 11.67
N THR A 40 -16.51 1.54 12.67
CA THR A 40 -17.76 2.30 12.59
C THR A 40 -17.65 3.43 11.55
N PRO A 41 -18.78 3.98 11.06
CA PRO A 41 -18.77 5.09 10.10
C PRO A 41 -17.97 6.32 10.58
N LEU A 42 -18.02 6.63 11.87
CA LEU A 42 -17.29 7.74 12.48
C LEU A 42 -15.78 7.48 12.46
N GLU A 43 -15.36 6.29 12.85
CA GLU A 43 -13.94 5.89 12.86
C GLU A 43 -13.33 5.90 11.45
N LYS A 44 -14.08 5.42 10.45
CA LYS A 44 -13.69 5.51 9.03
C LYS A 44 -13.44 6.96 8.62
N THR A 45 -14.29 7.88 9.04
CA THR A 45 -14.19 9.32 8.73
C THR A 45 -12.98 9.94 9.43
N ARG A 46 -12.80 9.65 10.73
CA ARG A 46 -11.65 10.10 11.52
C ARG A 46 -10.32 9.61 10.94
N ARG A 47 -10.23 8.34 10.54
CA ARG A 47 -9.02 7.77 9.91
C ARG A 47 -8.69 8.43 8.57
N LYS A 48 -9.69 8.64 7.71
CA LYS A 48 -9.51 9.35 6.42
C LYS A 48 -9.01 10.79 6.63
N ALA A 49 -9.58 11.52 7.59
CA ALA A 49 -9.15 12.89 7.92
C ALA A 49 -7.70 12.93 8.42
N GLN A 50 -7.31 12.02 9.32
CA GLN A 50 -5.93 11.91 9.80
C GLN A 50 -4.95 11.56 8.66
N ALA A 51 -5.33 10.65 7.77
CA ALA A 51 -4.51 10.30 6.61
C ALA A 51 -4.27 11.51 5.68
N ARG A 52 -5.31 12.32 5.44
CA ARG A 52 -5.18 13.58 4.68
C ARG A 52 -4.26 14.58 5.38
N ARG A 53 -4.43 14.78 6.71
CA ARG A 53 -3.57 15.68 7.50
C ARG A 53 -2.10 15.25 7.46
N ARG A 54 -1.82 13.94 7.59
CA ARG A 54 -0.44 13.41 7.48
C ARG A 54 0.18 13.64 6.10
N LYS A 55 -0.59 13.45 5.02
CA LYS A 55 -0.12 13.73 3.65
C LYS A 55 0.20 15.21 3.43
N ARG A 56 -0.59 16.13 4.00
CA ARG A 56 -0.34 17.58 3.91
C ARG A 56 0.88 18.02 4.69
N ARG A 57 1.13 17.41 5.87
CA ARG A 57 2.26 17.75 6.74
C ARG A 57 3.60 17.27 6.19
N PHE A 58 3.61 16.18 5.45
CA PHE A 58 4.81 15.64 4.80
C PHE A 58 4.56 15.56 3.29
N PRO A 59 4.60 16.71 2.58
CA PRO A 59 4.57 16.69 1.13
C PRO A 59 5.75 15.83 0.67
N ARG A 60 5.45 14.82 -0.16
CA ARG A 60 6.51 14.08 -0.85
C ARG A 60 7.13 15.08 -1.84
N ALA A 61 8.36 15.48 -1.58
CA ALA A 61 9.19 16.21 -2.55
C ALA A 61 9.41 15.34 -3.79
#